data_AF-A0A0R3WYC3-F1
#
_entry.id   AF-A0A0R3WYC3-F1
#
_cell.length_a   1.000
_cell.length_b   1.000
_cell.length_c   1.000
_cell.angle_alpha   90.00
_cell.angle_beta   90.00
_cell.angle_gamma   90.00
#
_symmetry.space_group_name_H-M   'P 1'
#
loop_
_entity.id
_entity.type
_entity.pdbx_description
1 polymer ?
#
loop_
_entity_poly.entity_id
_entity_poly.type
_entity_poly.pdbx_seq_one_letter_code
_entity_poly.pdbx_strand_id
1 'polypeptide(L)'
;MKIFVVFARSEITLTSDCGDLPVLIGQSVTLRCTVSSRFAHQTNLSIIFLQNGTMKAENCKAYNTDKYEVTCEPESNTINSSTQTYLFHIKSISWTDRGKWTCLLSGSSSDIYLEVHGKCNLTRSLA
;
A
#
# COMPACT_ATOMS: atom_id res chain seq x y z
N MET A 1 1.54 9.07 -41.79
CA MET A 1 1.34 7.93 -40.87
C MET A 1 1.44 8.45 -39.44
N LYS A 2 0.32 8.72 -38.77
CA LYS A 2 0.30 9.13 -37.35
C LYS A 2 0.41 7.86 -36.52
N ILE A 3 1.56 7.65 -35.88
CA ILE A 3 1.76 6.56 -34.93
C ILE A 3 1.01 6.98 -33.66
N PHE A 4 -0.15 6.38 -33.41
CA PHE A 4 -0.79 6.46 -32.10
C PHE A 4 0.00 5.56 -31.15
N VAL A 5 0.94 6.13 -30.40
CA VAL A 5 1.54 5.43 -29.26
C VAL A 5 0.49 5.40 -28.16
N VAL A 6 -0.32 4.36 -28.14
CA VAL A 6 -1.22 4.08 -27.01
C VAL A 6 -0.34 3.61 -25.86
N PHE A 7 0.08 4.54 -25.00
CA PHE A 7 0.63 4.18 -23.70
C PHE A 7 -0.48 3.50 -22.91
N ALA A 8 -0.54 2.17 -22.93
CA ALA A 8 -1.35 1.42 -22.00
C ALA A 8 -0.76 1.65 -20.61
N ARG A 9 -1.24 2.68 -19.90
CA ARG A 9 -0.85 2.94 -18.51
C ARG A 9 -1.28 1.73 -17.69
N SER A 10 -0.34 1.13 -16.96
CA SER A 10 -0.68 0.18 -15.91
C SER A 10 -1.59 0.89 -14.92
N GLU A 11 -2.71 0.27 -14.59
CA GLU A 11 -3.61 0.79 -13.57
C GLU A 11 -3.13 0.22 -12.22
N ILE A 12 -2.85 1.13 -11.30
CA ILE A 12 -2.37 0.84 -9.96
C ILE A 12 -3.39 1.40 -9.00
N THR A 13 -3.77 0.59 -8.02
CA THR A 13 -4.80 0.94 -7.06
C THR A 13 -4.31 0.58 -5.67
N LEU A 14 -4.25 1.56 -4.79
CA LEU A 14 -3.93 1.40 -3.39
C LEU A 14 -5.21 1.55 -2.57
N THR A 15 -5.49 0.59 -1.69
CA THR A 15 -6.60 0.64 -0.74
C THR A 15 -6.13 0.26 0.66
N SER A 16 -6.93 0.65 1.65
CA SER A 16 -6.79 0.20 3.04
C SER A 16 -7.88 -0.82 3.34
N ASP A 17 -7.59 -1.82 4.18
CA ASP A 17 -8.61 -2.72 4.73
C ASP A 17 -9.65 -2.00 5.61
N CYS A 18 -9.30 -0.82 6.12
CA CYS A 18 -10.20 0.06 6.86
C CYS A 18 -11.03 1.01 5.95
N GLY A 19 -10.82 0.99 4.63
CA GLY A 19 -11.49 1.89 3.70
C GLY A 19 -11.24 3.37 4.03
N ASP A 20 -12.31 4.17 4.04
CA ASP A 20 -12.29 5.60 4.38
C ASP A 20 -12.46 5.87 5.89
N LEU A 21 -12.52 4.83 6.73
CA LEU A 21 -12.71 5.00 8.17
C LEU A 21 -11.40 5.40 8.86
N PRO A 22 -11.46 6.25 9.89
CA PRO A 22 -10.31 6.54 10.74
C PRO A 22 -9.80 5.27 11.44
N VAL A 23 -8.48 5.14 11.48
CA VAL A 23 -7.79 4.01 12.11
C VAL A 23 -7.42 4.37 13.53
N LEU A 24 -7.63 3.48 14.48
CA LEU A 24 -7.27 3.71 15.88
C LEU A 24 -5.82 3.32 16.15
N ILE A 25 -5.16 4.08 17.02
CA ILE A 25 -3.83 3.74 17.53
C ILE A 25 -3.83 2.34 18.14
N GLY A 26 -2.77 1.59 17.83
CA GLY A 26 -2.57 0.21 18.26
C GLY A 26 -3.18 -0.83 17.32
N GLN A 27 -4.08 -0.44 16.41
CA GLN A 27 -4.63 -1.38 15.41
C GLN A 27 -3.58 -1.74 14.36
N SER A 28 -3.71 -2.95 13.81
CA SER A 28 -2.99 -3.35 12.60
C SER A 28 -3.80 -2.91 11.38
N VAL A 29 -3.12 -2.47 10.32
CA VAL A 29 -3.74 -2.06 9.05
C VAL A 29 -2.98 -2.69 7.89
N THR A 30 -3.72 -3.17 6.89
CA THR A 30 -3.16 -3.67 5.64
C THR A 30 -3.47 -2.71 4.50
N LEU A 31 -2.42 -2.22 3.86
CA LEU A 31 -2.51 -1.49 2.61
C LEU A 31 -2.37 -2.48 1.46
N ARG A 32 -3.39 -2.57 0.62
CA ARG A 32 -3.43 -3.45 -0.55
C ARG A 32 -3.14 -2.63 -1.80
N CYS A 33 -2.02 -2.93 -2.45
CA CYS A 33 -1.69 -2.37 -3.74
C CYS A 33 -1.93 -3.42 -4.83
N THR A 34 -2.90 -3.15 -5.69
CA THR A 34 -3.26 -3.98 -6.81
C THR A 34 -2.75 -3.33 -8.09
N VAL A 35 -2.01 -4.09 -8.89
CA VAL A 35 -1.47 -3.65 -10.17
C VAL A 35 -2.12 -4.46 -11.27
N SER A 36 -2.98 -3.84 -12.07
CA SER A 36 -3.49 -4.41 -13.31
C SER A 36 -2.56 -4.00 -14.44
N SER A 37 -1.82 -4.97 -14.98
CA SER A 37 -0.91 -4.71 -16.08
C SER A 37 -0.75 -5.93 -16.98
N ARG A 38 -0.66 -5.67 -18.28
CA ARG A 38 -0.07 -6.64 -19.23
C ARG A 38 1.41 -6.93 -18.91
N PHE A 39 2.01 -6.13 -18.03
CA PHE A 39 3.36 -6.23 -17.52
C PHE A 39 3.41 -6.76 -16.07
N ALA A 40 2.33 -7.29 -15.50
CA ALA A 40 2.36 -7.93 -14.18
C ALA A 40 3.42 -9.05 -14.09
N HIS A 41 3.77 -9.63 -15.25
CA HIS A 41 4.83 -10.63 -15.43
C HIS A 41 6.23 -10.05 -15.70
N GLN A 42 6.40 -8.72 -15.73
CA GLN A 42 7.74 -8.13 -15.85
C GLN A 42 8.43 -8.14 -14.49
N THR A 43 9.25 -9.17 -14.28
CA THR A 43 10.03 -9.45 -13.06
C THR A 43 11.07 -8.37 -12.69
N ASN A 44 11.24 -7.34 -13.53
CA ASN A 44 12.24 -6.27 -13.32
C ASN A 44 11.65 -4.96 -12.76
N LEU A 45 10.36 -4.92 -12.43
CA LEU A 45 9.72 -3.68 -11.96
C LEU A 45 9.68 -3.65 -10.43
N SER A 46 10.20 -2.56 -9.85
CA SER A 46 10.22 -2.39 -8.40
C SER A 46 8.94 -1.77 -7.86
N ILE A 47 8.26 -2.51 -6.97
CA ILE A 47 7.14 -2.01 -6.17
C ILE A 47 7.69 -1.24 -4.98
N ILE A 48 7.21 -0.02 -4.77
CA ILE A 48 7.68 0.88 -3.70
C ILE A 48 6.48 1.38 -2.89
N PHE A 49 6.58 1.28 -1.56
CA PHE A 49 5.64 1.92 -0.65
C PHE A 49 6.30 3.14 -0.01
N LEU A 50 5.63 4.28 -0.12
CA LEU A 50 6.07 5.57 0.42
C LEU A 50 5.06 6.05 1.46
N GLN A 51 5.57 6.73 2.48
CA GLN A 51 4.77 7.51 3.41
C GLN A 51 5.28 8.95 3.42
N ASN A 52 4.42 9.90 3.06
CA ASN A 52 4.77 11.32 2.92
C ASN A 52 6.07 11.51 2.09
N GLY A 53 6.23 10.71 1.02
CA GLY A 53 7.41 10.73 0.15
C GLY A 53 8.63 9.95 0.66
N THR A 54 8.60 9.41 1.88
CA THR A 54 9.69 8.60 2.44
C THR A 54 9.45 7.12 2.17
N MET A 55 10.42 6.42 1.58
CA MET A 55 10.31 4.99 1.32
C MET A 55 10.23 4.17 2.61
N LYS A 56 9.27 3.26 2.68
CA LYS A 56 9.05 2.33 3.80
C LYS A 56 9.27 0.88 3.41
N ALA A 57 9.05 0.56 2.15
CA ALA A 57 9.40 -0.72 1.57
C ALA A 57 9.69 -0.59 0.07
N GLU A 58 10.49 -1.52 -0.42
CA GLU A 58 10.82 -1.69 -1.82
C GLU A 58 11.02 -3.19 -2.09
N ASN A 59 10.62 -3.66 -3.28
CA ASN A 59 10.92 -5.02 -3.74
C ASN A 59 10.58 -6.10 -2.70
N CYS A 60 9.37 -6.02 -2.14
CA CYS A 60 8.87 -6.98 -1.14
C CYS A 60 9.64 -6.99 0.19
N LYS A 61 10.39 -5.92 0.50
CA LYS A 61 11.17 -5.81 1.74
C LYS A 61 10.86 -4.50 2.45
N ALA A 62 10.43 -4.60 3.70
CA ALA A 62 10.28 -3.45 4.58
C ALA A 62 11.65 -2.95 5.08
N TYR A 63 11.84 -1.63 5.16
CA TYR A 63 13.04 -1.03 5.75
C TYR A 63 13.01 -1.02 7.28
N ASN A 64 11.82 -1.07 7.89
CA ASN A 64 11.65 -1.28 9.32
C ASN A 64 10.77 -2.52 9.52
N THR A 65 11.42 -3.67 9.65
CA THR A 65 10.75 -4.98 9.81
C THR A 65 10.09 -5.16 11.17
N ASP A 66 10.47 -4.38 12.17
CA ASP A 66 9.83 -4.41 13.49
C ASP A 66 8.42 -3.82 13.39
N LYS A 67 8.26 -2.76 12.59
CA LYS A 67 7.00 -2.03 12.42
C LYS A 67 6.16 -2.52 11.23
N TYR A 68 6.80 -2.93 10.14
CA TYR A 68 6.14 -3.23 8.88
C TYR A 68 6.46 -4.64 8.39
N GLU A 69 5.54 -5.20 7.62
CA GLU A 69 5.72 -6.46 6.90
C GLU A 69 5.17 -6.30 5.48
N VAL A 70 5.80 -6.92 4.49
CA VAL A 70 5.36 -6.84 3.10
C VAL A 70 5.21 -8.25 2.55
N THR A 71 4.02 -8.53 2.02
CA THR A 71 3.72 -9.78 1.35
C THR A 71 3.51 -9.49 -0.13
N CYS A 72 4.33 -10.11 -0.97
CA CYS A 72 4.10 -10.15 -2.41
C CYS A 72 3.50 -11.50 -2.72
N GLU A 73 2.29 -11.54 -3.26
CA GLU A 73 1.71 -12.82 -3.69
C GLU A 73 2.67 -13.43 -4.73
N PRO A 74 3.10 -14.70 -4.57
CA PRO A 74 3.92 -15.34 -5.57
C PRO A 74 3.14 -15.35 -6.88
N GLU A 75 3.84 -15.02 -7.97
CA GLU A 75 3.34 -15.02 -9.34
C GLU A 75 2.49 -16.28 -9.54
N SER A 76 1.16 -16.15 -9.51
CA SER A 76 0.30 -17.32 -9.67
C SER A 76 0.51 -17.81 -11.10
N ASN A 77 1.01 -19.04 -11.25
CA ASN A 77 1.20 -19.76 -12.52
C ASN A 77 -0.08 -19.89 -13.38
N THR A 78 -1.18 -19.27 -12.98
CA THR A 78 -2.31 -18.96 -13.85
C THR A 78 -1.90 -17.91 -14.87
N ILE A 79 -1.58 -18.39 -16.07
CA ILE A 79 -1.25 -17.70 -17.34
C ILE A 79 -2.25 -16.57 -17.73
N ASN A 80 -3.32 -16.35 -16.94
CA ASN A 80 -4.42 -15.42 -17.21
C ASN A 80 -4.64 -14.33 -16.13
N SER A 81 -3.85 -14.27 -15.04
CA SER A 81 -4.03 -13.19 -14.06
C SER A 81 -3.23 -11.96 -14.45
N SER A 82 -3.89 -11.02 -15.13
CA SER A 82 -3.36 -9.68 -15.45
C SER A 82 -3.16 -8.77 -14.24
N THR A 83 -3.34 -9.30 -13.03
CA THR A 83 -3.41 -8.53 -11.80
C THR A 83 -2.49 -9.16 -10.76
N GLN A 84 -1.62 -8.33 -10.19
CA GLN A 84 -0.71 -8.70 -9.11
C GLN A 84 -1.06 -7.90 -7.86
N THR A 85 -1.06 -8.56 -6.69
CA THR A 85 -1.33 -7.91 -5.41
C THR A 85 -0.08 -7.87 -4.54
N TYR A 86 0.11 -6.72 -3.89
CA TYR A 86 1.14 -6.45 -2.90
C TYR A 86 0.49 -5.95 -1.62
N LEU A 87 0.78 -6.59 -0.50
CA LEU A 87 0.23 -6.22 0.80
C LEU A 87 1.32 -5.61 1.67
N PHE A 88 1.06 -4.42 2.19
CA PHE A 88 1.92 -3.75 3.16
C PHE A 88 1.18 -3.68 4.50
N HIS A 89 1.71 -4.39 5.49
CA HIS A 89 1.12 -4.50 6.82
C HIS A 89 1.80 -3.53 7.78
N ILE A 90 1.02 -2.65 8.38
CA ILE A 90 1.42 -1.82 9.51
C ILE A 90 1.00 -2.58 10.77
N LYS A 91 1.95 -3.18 11.49
CA LYS A 91 1.64 -4.08 12.62
C LYS A 91 0.91 -3.38 13.76
N SER A 92 1.27 -2.12 14.02
CA SER A 92 0.63 -1.31 15.05
C SER A 92 0.68 0.17 14.68
N ILE A 93 -0.50 0.75 14.47
CA ILE A 93 -0.69 2.13 14.05
C ILE A 93 -0.33 3.09 15.18
N SER A 94 0.42 4.13 14.83
CA SER A 94 0.80 5.23 15.70
C SER A 94 0.44 6.58 15.05
N TRP A 95 0.53 7.67 15.82
CA TRP A 95 0.37 9.02 15.26
C TRP A 95 1.28 9.31 14.06
N THR A 96 2.45 8.69 14.02
CA THR A 96 3.42 8.87 12.93
C THR A 96 2.99 8.20 11.64
N ASP A 97 2.00 7.29 11.66
CA ASP A 97 1.50 6.60 10.47
C ASP A 97 0.43 7.41 9.72
N ARG A 98 -0.08 8.49 10.34
CA ARG A 98 -1.01 9.44 9.71
C ARG A 98 -0.37 10.11 8.50
N GLY A 99 -1.14 10.25 7.44
CA GLY A 99 -0.75 11.02 6.27
C GLY A 99 -0.91 10.26 4.97
N LYS A 100 -0.23 10.76 3.94
CA LYS A 100 -0.30 10.22 2.60
C LYS A 100 0.53 8.95 2.51
N TRP A 101 -0.09 7.88 2.04
CA TRP A 101 0.56 6.64 1.64
C TRP A 101 0.47 6.48 0.13
N THR A 102 1.57 6.08 -0.48
CA THR A 102 1.66 5.91 -1.94
C THR A 102 2.22 4.54 -2.25
N CYS A 103 1.60 3.87 -3.20
CA CYS A 103 2.16 2.70 -3.88
C CYS A 103 2.62 3.13 -5.26
N LEU A 104 3.85 2.80 -5.62
CA LEU A 104 4.48 3.19 -6.88
C LEU A 104 5.05 1.98 -7.61
N LEU A 105 4.80 1.90 -8.91
CA LEU A 105 5.39 0.93 -9.82
C LEU A 105 5.64 1.58 -11.18
N SER A 106 6.92 1.64 -11.61
CA SER A 106 7.32 2.05 -12.98
C SER A 106 6.72 3.38 -13.46
N GLY A 107 6.62 4.36 -12.56
CA GLY A 107 6.07 5.68 -12.86
C GLY A 107 4.54 5.79 -12.76
N SER A 108 3.82 4.69 -12.57
CA SER A 108 2.43 4.70 -12.11
C SER A 108 2.40 4.75 -10.58
N SER A 109 1.47 5.51 -10.00
CA SER A 109 1.28 5.57 -8.54
C SER A 109 -0.18 5.66 -8.16
N SER A 110 -0.53 5.10 -7.01
CA SER A 110 -1.82 5.30 -6.34
C SER A 110 -1.60 5.74 -4.91
N ASP A 111 -2.48 6.64 -4.46
CA ASP A 111 -2.39 7.29 -3.16
C ASP A 111 -3.61 7.01 -2.31
N ILE A 112 -3.41 6.92 -0.99
CA ILE A 112 -4.48 7.03 0.01
C ILE A 112 -4.02 7.98 1.12
N TYR A 113 -4.96 8.46 1.93
CA TYR A 113 -4.65 9.20 3.14
C TYR A 113 -5.14 8.40 4.35
N LEU A 114 -4.24 8.00 5.24
CA LEU A 114 -4.64 7.38 6.51
C LEU A 114 -4.92 8.45 7.55
N GLU A 115 -6.18 8.51 8.00
CA GLU A 115 -6.57 9.25 9.19
C GLU A 115 -6.38 8.36 10.43
N VAL A 116 -5.69 8.90 11.45
CA VAL A 116 -5.37 8.17 12.68
C VAL A 116 -5.97 8.88 13.87
N HIS A 117 -6.72 8.14 14.69
CA HIS A 117 -7.40 8.64 15.90
C HIS A 117 -6.89 7.91 17.16
N GLY A 118 -6.90 8.61 18.29
CA GLY A 118 -6.66 8.01 19.60
C GLY A 118 -7.93 7.43 20.21
N LYS A 119 -7.80 6.40 21.04
CA LYS A 119 -8.91 5.97 21.90
C LYS A 119 -9.11 7.01 23.01
N CYS A 120 -10.31 7.57 23.11
CA CYS A 120 -10.68 8.41 24.25
C CYS A 120 -11.02 7.51 25.44
N ASN A 121 -10.08 7.34 26.37
CA ASN A 121 -10.34 6.64 27.63
C ASN A 121 -10.87 7.65 28.66
N LEU A 122 -12.18 7.82 28.73
CA LEU A 122 -12.81 8.51 29.85
C LEU A 122 -12.79 7.59 31.08
N THR A 123 -11.70 7.61 31.86
CA THR A 123 -11.78 7.14 33.25
C THR A 123 -12.63 8.12 34.03
N ARG A 124 -13.91 7.79 34.17
CA ARG A 124 -14.85 8.50 35.04
C ARG A 124 -14.35 8.36 36.48
N SER A 125 -13.58 9.33 36.96
CA SER A 125 -13.28 9.48 38.39
C SER A 125 -14.58 9.81 39.09
N LEU A 126 -15.26 8.81 39.63
CA LEU A 126 -16.31 9.03 40.61
C LEU A 126 -15.62 9.49 41.90
N ALA A 127 -15.68 10.81 42.13
CA ALA A 127 -15.45 11.40 43.43
C ALA A 127 -16.68 11.22 44.32
#